data_AF-A0A1Y1XTF8-F1
#
_entry.id   AF-A0A1Y1XTF8-F1
#
_cell.length_a   1.000
_cell.length_b   1.000
_cell.length_c   1.000
_cell.angle_alpha   90.00
_cell.angle_beta   90.00
_cell.angle_gamma   90.00
#
_symmetry.space_group_name_H-M   'P 1'
#
loop_
_entity.id
_entity.type
_entity.pdbx_description
1 polymer ?
#
loop_
_entity_poly.entity_id
_entity_poly.type
_entity_poly.pdbx_seq_one_letter_code
_entity_poly.pdbx_strand_id
1 'polypeptide(L)'
;MFSFEGDFKAKRNINLGGSRQQQDKKDLLKKAQLERKKREQSRKRERSAILIQSFYRGRKRAQSLRSDLRQQWNAKFDDAKIADLTSSRLFQFLRELVLFYRPMHDEIRLVALALVLSNPQPKLPEGHYNFAFSSLAIGEDVYIHTLRKACDILLRAFVRTGDSYLLRCLLFLTEESSYRQINQASDQSKQTVMKILGYLIRKGMYQHLSDYLTQLPEHSTEADVSKLILRVFQYAGPHEEMYDVAVATNHP
;
A
#
# COMPACT_ATOMS: atom_id res chain seq x y z
N MET A 1 -9.15 -69.65 -90.08
CA MET A 1 -8.15 -69.92 -89.02
C MET A 1 -8.01 -68.66 -88.19
N PHE A 2 -8.42 -68.68 -86.93
CA PHE A 2 -7.89 -67.93 -85.78
C PHE A 2 -8.75 -68.31 -84.57
N SER A 3 -8.25 -69.26 -83.78
CA SER A 3 -8.83 -69.68 -82.50
C SER A 3 -8.47 -68.63 -81.46
N PHE A 4 -9.47 -68.05 -80.80
CA PHE A 4 -9.27 -67.10 -79.70
C PHE A 4 -9.05 -67.91 -78.41
N GLU A 5 -7.81 -68.31 -78.16
CA GLU A 5 -7.37 -68.83 -76.86
C GLU A 5 -7.23 -67.65 -75.89
N GLY A 6 -8.34 -67.31 -75.24
CA GLY A 6 -8.38 -66.34 -74.16
C GLY A 6 -7.65 -66.88 -72.93
N ASP A 7 -6.34 -66.66 -72.85
CA ASP A 7 -5.57 -66.82 -71.61
C ASP A 7 -6.01 -65.74 -70.60
N PHE A 8 -7.00 -66.09 -69.76
CA PHE A 8 -7.56 -65.22 -68.72
C PHE A 8 -6.52 -65.05 -67.60
N LYS A 9 -5.52 -64.19 -67.82
CA LYS A 9 -4.59 -63.81 -66.76
C LYS A 9 -5.37 -63.19 -65.60
N ALA A 10 -5.26 -63.81 -64.41
CA ALA A 10 -5.90 -63.33 -63.20
C ALA A 10 -5.53 -61.86 -62.95
N LYS A 11 -6.54 -61.01 -62.70
CA LYS A 11 -6.34 -59.60 -62.34
C LYS A 11 -5.39 -59.51 -61.14
N ARG A 12 -4.27 -58.79 -61.31
CA ARG A 12 -3.32 -58.50 -60.22
C ARG A 12 -4.07 -57.79 -59.09
N ASN A 13 -4.07 -58.39 -57.90
CA ASN A 13 -4.65 -57.75 -56.71
C ASN A 13 -3.72 -56.61 -56.27
N ILE A 14 -4.04 -55.38 -56.69
CA ILE A 14 -3.28 -54.17 -56.34
C ILE A 14 -3.89 -53.59 -55.07
N ASN A 15 -3.29 -53.91 -53.92
CA ASN A 15 -3.58 -53.23 -52.67
C ASN A 15 -3.00 -51.81 -52.73
N LEU A 16 -3.85 -50.83 -53.05
CA LEU A 16 -3.52 -49.39 -53.01
C LEU A 16 -3.46 -48.82 -51.58
N GLY A 17 -3.84 -49.61 -50.59
CA GLY A 17 -3.61 -49.30 -49.18
C GLY A 17 -2.13 -49.49 -48.88
N GLY A 18 -1.34 -48.43 -49.07
CA GLY A 18 0.09 -48.43 -48.76
C GLY A 18 0.38 -49.02 -47.38
N SER A 19 1.57 -49.63 -47.21
CA SER A 19 2.05 -50.25 -45.98
C SER A 19 2.00 -49.28 -44.80
N ARG A 20 0.82 -49.17 -44.18
CA ARG A 20 0.61 -48.45 -42.94
C ARG A 20 0.60 -49.51 -41.88
N GLN A 21 1.71 -49.62 -41.14
CA GLN A 21 1.70 -50.36 -39.88
C GLN A 21 0.47 -49.88 -39.10
N GLN A 22 -0.48 -50.78 -38.85
CA GLN A 22 -1.63 -50.52 -38.00
C GLN A 22 -1.08 -50.18 -36.62
N GLN A 23 -0.86 -48.89 -36.35
CA GLN A 23 -0.57 -48.45 -35.00
C GLN A 23 -1.77 -48.85 -34.15
N ASP A 24 -1.51 -49.58 -33.07
CA ASP A 24 -2.52 -49.93 -32.10
C ASP A 24 -3.23 -48.64 -31.64
N LYS A 25 -4.56 -48.63 -31.68
CA LYS A 25 -5.40 -47.49 -31.30
C LYS A 25 -4.99 -46.94 -29.93
N LYS A 26 -4.54 -47.83 -29.03
CA LYS A 26 -4.01 -47.49 -27.71
C LYS A 26 -2.74 -46.63 -27.78
N ASP A 27 -1.82 -46.93 -28.68
CA ASP A 27 -0.57 -46.18 -28.84
C ASP A 27 -0.81 -44.81 -29.46
N LEU A 28 -1.74 -44.72 -30.42
CA LEU A 28 -2.16 -43.43 -31.00
C LEU A 28 -2.80 -42.53 -29.93
N LEU A 29 -3.66 -43.09 -29.07
CA LEU A 29 -4.27 -42.37 -27.95
C LEU A 29 -3.23 -41.90 -26.93
N LYS A 30 -2.29 -42.77 -26.54
CA LYS A 30 -1.18 -42.40 -25.62
C LYS A 30 -0.32 -41.28 -26.19
N LYS A 31 0.03 -41.35 -27.47
CA LYS A 31 0.81 -40.31 -28.16
C LYS A 31 0.07 -38.96 -28.15
N ALA A 32 -1.23 -38.97 -28.46
CA ALA A 32 -2.07 -37.77 -28.41
C ALA A 32 -2.19 -37.19 -26.99
N GLN A 33 -2.34 -38.03 -25.96
CA GLN A 33 -2.36 -37.60 -24.56
C GLN A 33 -1.04 -36.97 -24.12
N LEU A 34 0.09 -37.60 -24.44
CA LEU A 34 1.43 -37.07 -24.13
C LEU A 34 1.67 -35.73 -24.82
N GLU A 35 1.26 -35.59 -26.08
CA GLU A 35 1.37 -34.34 -26.81
C GLU A 35 0.52 -33.22 -26.19
N ARG A 36 -0.73 -33.53 -25.80
CA ARG A 36 -1.59 -32.59 -25.06
C ARG A 36 -0.95 -32.16 -23.74
N LYS A 37 -0.42 -33.11 -22.96
CA LYS A 37 0.27 -32.83 -21.69
C LYS A 37 1.51 -31.95 -21.90
N LYS A 38 2.29 -32.20 -22.96
CA LYS A 38 3.46 -31.38 -23.32
C LYS A 38 3.06 -29.96 -23.70
N ARG A 39 2.00 -29.78 -24.50
CA ARG A 39 1.47 -28.45 -24.86
C ARG A 39 0.97 -27.70 -23.63
N GLU A 40 0.25 -28.37 -22.73
CA GLU A 40 -0.25 -27.76 -21.51
C GLU A 40 0.89 -27.36 -20.56
N GLN A 41 1.90 -28.21 -20.40
CA GLN A 41 3.08 -27.87 -19.60
C GLN A 41 3.85 -26.69 -20.19
N SER A 42 3.98 -26.61 -21.52
CA SER A 42 4.58 -25.47 -22.19
C SER A 42 3.80 -24.18 -21.94
N ARG A 43 2.46 -24.22 -22.09
CA ARG A 43 1.58 -23.08 -21.80
C ARG A 43 1.67 -22.65 -20.34
N LYS A 44 1.74 -23.59 -19.40
CA LYS A 44 1.92 -23.30 -17.97
C LYS A 44 3.26 -22.61 -17.71
N ARG A 45 4.36 -23.12 -18.28
CA ARG A 45 5.69 -22.51 -18.16
C ARG A 45 5.72 -21.09 -18.72
N GLU A 46 5.12 -20.87 -19.89
CA GLU A 46 5.04 -19.55 -20.52
C GLU A 46 4.25 -18.56 -19.66
N ARG A 47 3.06 -18.96 -19.19
CA ARG A 47 2.25 -18.12 -18.27
C ARG A 47 3.00 -17.78 -16.98
N SER A 48 3.66 -18.76 -16.38
CA SER A 48 4.48 -18.53 -15.19
C SER A 48 5.66 -17.58 -15.48
N ALA A 49 6.33 -17.72 -16.62
CA ALA A 49 7.40 -16.82 -17.03
C ALA A 49 6.90 -15.39 -17.20
N ILE A 50 5.77 -15.18 -17.87
CA ILE A 50 5.16 -13.85 -18.05
C ILE A 50 4.83 -13.22 -16.68
N LEU A 51 4.25 -13.99 -15.75
CA LEU A 51 3.92 -13.50 -14.42
C LEU A 51 5.16 -13.08 -13.62
N ILE A 52 6.22 -13.90 -13.64
CA ILE A 52 7.48 -13.58 -12.96
C ILE A 52 8.12 -12.33 -13.57
N GLN A 53 8.15 -12.24 -14.90
CA GLN A 53 8.74 -11.12 -15.62
C GLN A 53 7.98 -9.81 -15.38
N SER A 54 6.65 -9.83 -15.45
CA SER A 54 5.82 -8.64 -15.20
C SER A 54 5.95 -8.17 -13.76
N PHE A 55 5.95 -9.10 -12.79
CA PHE A 55 6.22 -8.81 -11.39
C PHE A 55 7.60 -8.18 -11.20
N TYR A 56 8.67 -8.80 -11.73
CA TYR A 56 10.03 -8.30 -11.61
C TYR A 56 10.17 -6.88 -12.21
N ARG A 57 9.65 -6.66 -13.42
CA ARG A 57 9.66 -5.35 -14.08
C ARG A 57 8.91 -4.31 -13.26
N GLY A 58 7.73 -4.66 -12.74
CA GLY A 58 6.93 -3.79 -11.87
C GLY A 58 7.69 -3.41 -10.59
N ARG A 59 8.31 -4.39 -9.92
CA ARG A 59 9.10 -4.17 -8.70
C ARG A 59 10.33 -3.29 -8.95
N LYS A 60 11.05 -3.53 -10.04
CA LYS A 60 12.22 -2.73 -10.44
C LYS A 60 11.83 -1.28 -10.74
N ARG A 61 10.75 -1.07 -11.50
CA ARG A 61 10.25 0.28 -11.81
C ARG A 61 9.77 1.00 -10.56
N ALA A 62 9.02 0.33 -9.68
CA ALA A 62 8.57 0.90 -8.41
C ALA A 62 9.72 1.22 -7.45
N GLN A 63 10.84 0.49 -7.53
CA GLN A 63 12.05 0.81 -6.76
C GLN A 63 12.74 2.05 -7.32
N SER A 64 12.91 2.14 -8.64
CA SER A 64 13.49 3.33 -9.31
C SER A 64 12.69 4.58 -8.98
N LEU A 65 11.36 4.54 -9.19
CA LEU A 65 10.49 5.69 -8.94
C LEU A 65 10.58 6.17 -7.48
N ARG A 66 10.62 5.25 -6.51
CA ARG A 66 10.80 5.62 -5.10
C ARG A 66 12.17 6.23 -4.83
N SER A 67 13.22 5.80 -5.53
CA SER A 67 14.54 6.42 -5.43
C SER A 67 14.50 7.86 -5.96
N ASP A 68 13.89 8.06 -7.11
CA ASP A 68 13.77 9.38 -7.76
C ASP A 68 12.95 10.33 -6.90
N LEU A 69 11.81 9.86 -6.36
CA LEU A 69 10.99 10.63 -5.42
C LEU A 69 11.76 11.01 -4.15
N ARG A 70 12.60 10.12 -3.61
CA ARG A 70 13.43 10.42 -2.43
C ARG A 70 14.46 11.50 -2.71
N GLN A 71 15.12 11.45 -3.86
CA GLN A 71 16.10 12.47 -4.25
C GLN A 71 15.42 13.82 -4.45
N GLN A 72 14.28 13.85 -5.13
CA GLN A 72 13.50 15.07 -5.32
C GLN A 72 13.00 15.64 -3.99
N TRP A 73 12.53 14.78 -3.09
CA TRP A 73 12.07 15.18 -1.77
C TRP A 73 13.23 15.82 -0.97
N ASN A 74 14.39 15.16 -0.93
CA ASN A 74 15.58 15.69 -0.25
C ASN A 74 15.98 17.06 -0.81
N ALA A 75 16.14 17.16 -2.14
CA ALA A 75 16.53 18.41 -2.77
C ALA A 75 15.56 19.56 -2.45
N LYS A 76 14.25 19.29 -2.47
CA LYS A 76 13.23 20.29 -2.12
C LYS A 76 13.20 20.63 -0.64
N PHE A 77 13.48 19.66 0.24
CA PHE A 77 13.40 19.84 1.69
C PHE A 77 14.64 20.55 2.22
N ASP A 78 15.83 20.22 1.70
CA ASP A 78 17.11 20.82 2.09
C ASP A 78 17.23 22.28 1.58
N ASP A 79 16.65 22.58 0.42
CA ASP A 79 16.62 23.95 -0.15
C ASP A 79 15.54 24.84 0.48
N ALA A 80 14.55 24.23 1.16
CA ALA A 80 13.45 24.99 1.75
C ALA A 80 13.92 25.86 2.91
N LYS A 81 13.82 27.18 2.77
CA LYS A 81 14.03 28.11 3.90
C LYS A 81 12.81 28.09 4.81
N ILE A 82 13.01 28.46 6.07
CA ILE A 82 11.91 28.56 7.07
C ILE A 82 10.76 29.44 6.56
N ALA A 83 11.06 30.49 5.80
CA ALA A 83 10.06 31.38 5.20
C ALA A 83 9.18 30.70 4.12
N ASP A 84 9.69 29.65 3.47
CA ASP A 84 9.01 28.92 2.40
C ASP A 84 8.14 27.76 2.91
N LEU A 85 8.28 27.41 4.20
CA LEU A 85 7.53 26.34 4.86
C LEU A 85 6.11 26.78 5.20
N THR A 86 5.27 26.86 4.17
CA THR A 86 3.82 27.07 4.30
C THR A 86 3.09 25.75 4.59
N SER A 87 1.86 25.82 5.12
CA SER A 87 1.04 24.63 5.39
C SER A 87 0.83 23.75 4.14
N SER A 88 0.61 24.37 2.98
CA SER A 88 0.44 23.65 1.71
C SER A 88 1.72 22.93 1.28
N ARG A 89 2.88 23.57 1.45
CA ARG A 89 4.18 22.97 1.14
C ARG A 89 4.51 21.80 2.06
N LEU A 90 4.20 21.94 3.35
CA LEU A 90 4.39 20.86 4.33
C LEU A 90 3.45 19.69 4.09
N PHE A 91 2.20 19.96 3.73
CA PHE A 91 1.27 18.91 3.33
C PHE A 91 1.76 18.19 2.06
N GLN A 92 2.33 18.93 1.10
CA GLN A 92 2.98 18.33 -0.07
C GLN A 92 4.12 17.40 0.33
N PHE A 93 5.01 17.82 1.24
CA PHE A 93 6.09 16.96 1.74
C PHE A 93 5.56 15.72 2.44
N LEU A 94 4.50 15.84 3.25
CA LEU A 94 3.84 14.73 3.90
C LEU A 94 3.30 13.72 2.88
N ARG A 95 2.61 14.22 1.86
CA ARG A 95 2.05 13.40 0.77
C ARG A 95 3.14 12.68 -0.01
N GLU A 96 4.18 13.39 -0.42
CA GLU A 96 5.31 12.81 -1.14
C GLU A 96 6.00 11.72 -0.30
N LEU A 97 6.23 11.99 0.99
CA LEU A 97 6.81 11.02 1.92
C LEU A 97 5.97 9.73 2.01
N VAL A 98 4.64 9.85 2.19
CA VAL A 98 3.72 8.71 2.25
C VAL A 98 3.83 7.80 1.00
N LEU A 99 4.14 8.35 -0.17
CA LEU A 99 4.24 7.57 -1.42
C LEU A 99 5.47 6.65 -1.47
N PHE A 100 6.60 7.08 -0.90
CA PHE A 100 7.85 6.32 -0.98
C PHE A 100 8.33 5.73 0.35
N TYR A 101 7.73 6.12 1.48
CA TYR A 101 8.22 5.79 2.82
C TYR A 101 8.48 4.30 3.03
N ARG A 102 9.65 3.99 3.60
CA ARG A 102 10.00 2.68 4.14
C ARG A 102 10.59 2.83 5.55
N PRO A 103 10.09 2.08 6.55
CA PRO A 103 10.47 2.22 7.97
C PRO A 103 11.97 2.23 8.26
N MET A 104 12.78 1.53 7.46
CA MET A 104 14.23 1.41 7.69
C MET A 104 15.08 2.33 6.79
N HIS A 105 14.49 3.02 5.82
CA HIS A 105 15.24 3.85 4.86
C HIS A 105 14.88 5.34 4.94
N ASP A 106 13.66 5.64 5.40
CA ASP A 106 13.07 6.97 5.31
C ASP A 106 12.67 7.53 6.67
N GLU A 107 13.05 6.84 7.76
CA GLU A 107 12.80 7.29 9.11
C GLU A 107 13.42 8.65 9.42
N ILE A 108 14.67 8.89 8.98
CA ILE A 108 15.33 10.19 9.17
C ILE A 108 14.51 11.32 8.52
N ARG A 109 13.91 11.07 7.35
CA ARG A 109 13.04 12.04 6.66
C ARG A 109 11.72 12.26 7.39
N LEU A 110 11.15 11.19 7.94
CA LEU A 110 9.94 11.25 8.75
C LEU A 110 10.18 12.06 10.02
N VAL A 111 11.27 11.80 10.75
CA VAL A 111 11.65 12.55 11.96
C VAL A 111 11.93 14.01 11.62
N ALA A 112 12.66 14.30 10.53
CA ALA A 112 12.92 15.67 10.10
C ALA A 112 11.61 16.44 9.80
N LEU A 113 10.67 15.82 9.08
CA LEU A 113 9.37 16.42 8.82
C LEU A 113 8.55 16.57 10.12
N ALA A 114 8.56 15.56 10.98
CA ALA A 114 7.85 15.57 12.26
C ALA A 114 8.36 16.66 13.20
N LEU A 115 9.67 16.89 13.24
CA LEU A 115 10.31 17.97 13.99
C LEU A 115 9.78 19.34 13.51
N VAL A 116 9.76 19.57 12.20
CA VAL A 116 9.26 20.83 11.62
C VAL A 116 7.78 21.04 11.94
N LEU A 117 6.95 19.99 11.81
CA LEU A 117 5.52 20.06 12.06
C LEU A 117 5.17 20.24 13.54
N SER A 118 5.97 19.67 14.43
CA SER A 118 5.75 19.74 15.88
C SER A 118 6.18 21.08 16.46
N ASN A 119 7.08 21.81 15.79
CA ASN A 119 7.61 23.06 16.29
C ASN A 119 6.63 24.22 16.06
N PRO A 120 6.31 24.98 17.12
CA PRO A 120 5.43 26.12 16.97
C PRO A 120 6.11 27.22 16.15
N GLN A 121 5.40 27.74 15.15
CA GLN A 121 5.83 28.84 14.31
C GLN A 121 5.42 30.18 14.92
N PRO A 122 6.38 31.07 15.23
CA PRO A 122 6.11 32.32 15.94
C PRO A 122 5.28 33.33 15.13
N LYS A 123 5.12 33.10 13.81
CA LYS A 123 4.43 33.99 12.88
C LYS A 123 2.99 33.55 12.57
N LEU A 124 2.54 32.42 13.11
CA LEU A 124 1.19 31.89 12.87
C LEU A 124 0.27 32.23 14.06
N PRO A 125 -1.00 32.61 13.83
CA PRO A 125 -1.93 33.00 14.89
C PRO A 125 -2.14 31.92 15.96
N GLU A 126 -2.14 30.65 15.54
CA GLU A 126 -2.33 29.47 16.40
C GLU A 126 -0.99 28.84 16.84
N GLY A 127 0.14 29.46 16.50
CA GLY A 127 1.46 28.89 16.72
C GLY A 127 1.75 27.64 15.89
N HIS A 128 0.82 27.06 15.14
CA HIS A 128 1.03 25.83 14.36
C HIS A 128 0.50 25.95 12.92
N TYR A 129 0.89 25.00 12.07
CA TYR A 129 0.42 24.91 10.70
C TYR A 129 -1.05 24.49 10.62
N ASN A 130 -1.75 24.91 9.56
CA ASN A 130 -3.15 24.57 9.33
C ASN A 130 -3.36 24.01 7.92
N PHE A 131 -3.85 22.77 7.84
CA PHE A 131 -3.98 22.02 6.59
C PHE A 131 -5.39 22.06 5.99
N ALA A 132 -6.31 22.84 6.53
CA ALA A 132 -7.71 22.85 6.11
C ALA A 132 -7.90 23.10 4.60
N PHE A 133 -7.05 23.95 4.01
CA PHE A 133 -7.11 24.28 2.57
C PHE A 133 -6.46 23.24 1.66
N SER A 134 -5.72 22.28 2.22
CA SER A 134 -5.04 21.26 1.41
C SER A 134 -6.05 20.35 0.71
N SER A 135 -7.23 20.13 1.30
CA SER A 135 -8.31 19.34 0.71
C SER A 135 -8.82 19.91 -0.62
N LEU A 136 -8.90 21.24 -0.74
CA LEU A 136 -9.35 21.94 -1.95
C LEU A 136 -8.39 21.74 -3.13
N ALA A 137 -7.09 21.65 -2.87
CA ALA A 137 -6.08 21.56 -3.91
C ALA A 137 -5.95 20.17 -4.54
N ILE A 138 -6.30 19.10 -3.81
CA ILE A 138 -6.00 17.71 -4.23
C ILE A 138 -7.19 16.76 -4.16
N GLY A 139 -8.35 17.23 -3.68
CA GLY A 139 -9.54 16.44 -3.44
C GLY A 139 -9.58 15.80 -2.05
N GLU A 140 -10.79 15.68 -1.49
CA GLU A 140 -11.01 15.20 -0.12
C GLU A 140 -10.50 13.77 0.10
N ASP A 141 -10.70 12.86 -0.86
CA ASP A 141 -10.29 11.46 -0.72
C ASP A 141 -8.77 11.31 -0.61
N VAL A 142 -8.02 12.01 -1.48
CA VAL A 142 -6.54 11.98 -1.47
C VAL A 142 -6.02 12.63 -0.20
N TYR A 143 -6.65 13.74 0.22
CA TYR A 143 -6.33 14.45 1.44
C TYR A 143 -6.50 13.57 2.69
N ILE A 144 -7.67 12.96 2.86
CA ILE A 144 -7.96 12.08 4.00
C ILE A 144 -7.08 10.82 3.96
N HIS A 145 -6.88 10.23 2.78
CA HIS A 145 -5.99 9.07 2.65
C HIS A 145 -4.56 9.40 3.07
N THR A 146 -4.04 10.56 2.66
CA THR A 146 -2.70 11.02 3.01
C THR A 146 -2.55 11.16 4.53
N LEU A 147 -3.49 11.83 5.20
CA LEU A 147 -3.47 12.02 6.65
C LEU A 147 -3.57 10.68 7.40
N ARG A 148 -4.51 9.82 7.01
CA ARG A 148 -4.65 8.46 7.60
C ARG A 148 -3.35 7.67 7.51
N LYS A 149 -2.72 7.67 6.34
CA LYS A 149 -1.46 6.94 6.12
C LYS A 149 -0.29 7.57 6.84
N ALA A 150 -0.19 8.90 6.85
CA ALA A 150 0.84 9.61 7.60
C ALA A 150 0.76 9.27 9.10
N CYS A 151 -0.43 9.33 9.70
CA CYS A 151 -0.62 9.02 11.11
C CYS A 151 -0.31 7.55 11.45
N ASP A 152 -0.69 6.59 10.60
CA ASP A 152 -0.35 5.17 10.80
C ASP A 152 1.17 4.93 10.69
N ILE A 153 1.83 5.61 9.76
CA ILE A 153 3.30 5.57 9.63
C ILE A 153 3.96 6.17 10.88
N LEU A 154 3.52 7.34 11.33
CA LEU A 154 4.05 8.01 12.53
C LEU A 154 3.90 7.14 13.77
N LEU A 155 2.71 6.56 13.98
CA LEU A 155 2.46 5.68 15.11
C LEU A 155 3.39 4.46 15.11
N ARG A 156 3.51 3.77 13.97
CA ARG A 156 4.38 2.59 13.85
C ARG A 156 5.86 2.93 14.00
N ALA A 157 6.28 4.08 13.48
CA ALA A 157 7.64 4.56 13.62
C ALA A 157 7.93 4.91 15.09
N PHE A 158 7.03 5.64 15.75
CA PHE A 158 7.11 5.97 17.17
C PHE A 158 7.22 4.72 18.05
N VAL A 159 6.34 3.74 17.88
CA VAL A 159 6.38 2.51 18.69
C VAL A 159 7.69 1.73 18.52
N ARG A 160 8.34 1.87 17.35
CA ARG A 160 9.63 1.22 17.09
C ARG A 160 10.83 1.98 17.65
N THR A 161 10.78 3.32 17.71
CA THR A 161 11.95 4.15 18.07
C THR A 161 11.84 4.92 19.38
N GLY A 162 10.63 5.12 19.90
CA GLY A 162 10.37 5.99 21.04
C GLY A 162 10.64 7.47 20.77
N ASP A 163 10.76 7.90 19.51
CA ASP A 163 11.06 9.31 19.21
C ASP A 163 9.86 10.22 19.49
N SER A 164 9.99 11.06 20.51
CA SER A 164 8.96 12.01 20.95
C SER A 164 8.47 12.97 19.86
N TYR A 165 9.29 13.31 18.86
CA TYR A 165 8.85 14.18 17.75
C TYR A 165 7.80 13.51 16.88
N LEU A 166 7.87 12.18 16.72
CA LEU A 166 6.88 11.42 15.96
C LEU A 166 5.52 11.44 16.66
N LEU A 167 5.53 11.27 17.99
CA LEU A 167 4.32 11.33 18.79
C LEU A 167 3.72 12.74 18.85
N ARG A 168 4.55 13.77 19.00
CA ARG A 168 4.08 15.18 18.96
C ARG A 168 3.51 15.55 17.60
N CYS A 169 4.12 15.09 16.51
CA CYS A 169 3.58 15.29 15.18
C CYS A 169 2.25 14.56 15.00
N LEU A 170 2.11 13.34 15.54
CA LEU A 170 0.85 12.59 15.54
C LEU A 170 -0.23 13.32 16.35
N LEU A 171 0.12 13.90 17.51
CA LEU A 171 -0.77 14.77 18.26
C LEU A 171 -1.18 15.97 17.40
N PHE A 172 -0.24 16.72 16.84
CA PHE A 172 -0.57 17.84 15.97
C PHE A 172 -1.54 17.45 14.82
N LEU A 173 -1.31 16.32 14.14
CA LEU A 173 -2.19 15.84 13.07
C LEU A 173 -3.54 15.28 13.54
N THR A 174 -3.71 15.03 14.84
CA THR A 174 -4.99 14.59 15.43
C THR A 174 -5.70 15.71 16.18
N GLU A 175 -5.21 16.94 16.04
CA GLU A 175 -5.83 18.12 16.63
C GLU A 175 -6.83 18.78 15.68
N GLU A 176 -7.95 19.25 16.21
CA GLU A 176 -8.99 19.91 15.42
C GLU A 176 -8.53 21.28 14.89
N SER A 177 -7.70 21.99 15.66
CA SER A 177 -7.12 23.30 15.30
C SER A 177 -6.34 23.24 13.99
N SER A 178 -5.64 22.13 13.74
CA SER A 178 -4.86 21.85 12.51
C SER A 178 -5.72 21.82 11.24
N TYR A 179 -7.05 21.78 11.37
CA TYR A 179 -8.00 21.66 10.26
C TYR A 179 -9.12 22.71 10.28
N ARG A 180 -9.10 23.66 11.23
CA ARG A 180 -10.16 24.67 11.36
C ARG A 180 -10.04 25.71 10.25
N GLN A 181 -11.06 25.88 9.42
CA GLN A 181 -11.13 27.01 8.49
C GLN A 181 -11.64 28.25 9.22
N ILE A 182 -11.09 29.43 8.91
CA ILE A 182 -11.43 30.72 9.56
C ILE A 182 -12.93 31.05 9.44
N ASN A 183 -13.62 30.54 8.42
CA ASN A 183 -15.01 30.89 8.08
C ASN A 183 -15.98 29.69 7.97
N GLN A 184 -15.66 28.50 8.51
CA GLN A 184 -16.56 27.33 8.45
C GLN A 184 -16.84 26.71 9.83
N ALA A 185 -18.00 26.06 9.95
CA ALA A 185 -18.45 25.40 11.18
C ALA A 185 -17.44 24.36 11.67
N SER A 186 -17.30 24.22 13.00
CA SER A 186 -16.39 23.26 13.66
C SER A 186 -16.57 21.80 13.24
N ASP A 187 -17.67 21.47 12.57
CA ASP A 187 -18.06 20.09 12.34
C ASP A 187 -17.18 19.39 11.30
N GLN A 188 -16.66 20.10 10.29
CA GLN A 188 -15.82 19.46 9.27
C GLN A 188 -14.41 19.11 9.78
N SER A 189 -13.82 19.97 10.62
CA SER A 189 -12.54 19.68 11.29
C SER A 189 -12.68 18.49 12.24
N LYS A 190 -13.78 18.42 13.01
CA LYS A 190 -14.09 17.27 13.86
C LYS A 190 -14.24 15.97 13.06
N GLN A 191 -15.02 16.00 11.98
CA GLN A 191 -15.19 14.83 11.10
C GLN A 191 -13.86 14.36 10.49
N THR A 192 -12.96 15.29 10.15
CA THR A 192 -11.62 14.95 9.65
C THR A 192 -10.83 14.20 10.72
N VAL A 193 -10.78 14.71 11.95
CA VAL A 193 -10.10 14.05 13.07
C VAL A 193 -10.72 12.68 13.37
N MET A 194 -12.05 12.56 13.40
CA MET A 194 -12.74 11.28 13.59
C MET A 194 -12.40 10.27 12.48
N LYS A 195 -12.37 10.70 11.21
CA LYS A 195 -11.98 9.87 10.06
C LYS A 195 -10.54 9.35 10.20
N ILE A 196 -9.63 10.12 10.80
CA ILE A 196 -8.23 9.74 11.05
C ILE A 196 -8.16 8.77 12.23
N LEU A 197 -8.71 9.12 13.39
CA LEU A 197 -8.68 8.29 14.59
C LEU A 197 -9.37 6.94 14.37
N GLY A 198 -10.54 6.93 13.73
CA GLY A 198 -11.24 5.69 13.36
C GLY A 198 -10.45 4.81 12.36
N TYR A 199 -9.53 5.39 11.58
CA TYR A 199 -8.61 4.59 10.77
C TYR A 199 -7.49 3.97 11.61
N LEU A 200 -6.89 4.74 12.54
CA LEU A 200 -5.84 4.26 13.43
C LEU A 200 -6.33 3.14 14.34
N ILE A 201 -7.52 3.28 14.92
CA ILE A 201 -8.15 2.26 15.76
C ILE A 201 -8.30 0.96 14.98
N ARG A 202 -8.87 1.02 13.76
CA ARG A 202 -8.99 -0.15 12.87
C ARG A 202 -7.66 -0.75 12.43
N LYS A 203 -6.57 0.01 12.50
CA LYS A 203 -5.20 -0.47 12.24
C LYS A 203 -4.48 -1.00 13.49
N GLY A 204 -5.19 -1.09 14.61
CA GLY A 204 -4.70 -1.68 15.85
C GLY A 204 -3.96 -0.69 16.75
N MET A 205 -4.27 0.61 16.69
CA MET A 205 -3.54 1.64 17.47
C MET A 205 -3.36 1.27 18.95
N TYR A 206 -4.40 0.77 19.61
CA TYR A 206 -4.33 0.36 21.02
C TYR A 206 -3.34 -0.78 21.27
N GLN A 207 -3.27 -1.76 20.36
CA GLN A 207 -2.29 -2.85 20.46
C GLN A 207 -0.88 -2.29 20.35
N HIS A 208 -0.61 -1.45 19.35
CA HIS A 208 0.71 -0.85 19.15
C HIS A 208 1.14 0.02 20.35
N LEU A 209 0.22 0.82 20.92
CA LEU A 209 0.50 1.62 22.12
C LEU A 209 0.69 0.76 23.36
N SER A 210 -0.09 -0.31 23.53
CA SER A 210 0.08 -1.26 24.64
C SER A 210 1.45 -1.96 24.57
N ASP A 211 1.83 -2.42 23.38
CA ASP A 211 3.14 -3.05 23.15
C ASP A 211 4.29 -2.10 23.50
N TYR A 212 4.13 -0.80 23.20
CA TYR A 212 5.10 0.22 23.57
C TYR A 212 5.14 0.48 25.09
N LEU A 213 3.98 0.67 25.72
CA LEU A 213 3.88 0.94 27.16
C LEU A 213 4.42 -0.22 28.01
N THR A 214 4.25 -1.46 27.57
CA THR A 214 4.81 -2.64 28.28
C THR A 214 6.33 -2.73 28.19
N GLN A 215 6.94 -2.06 27.21
CA GLN A 215 8.40 -1.99 27.05
C GLN A 215 9.03 -0.80 27.79
N LEU A 216 8.22 0.13 28.31
CA LEU A 216 8.71 1.30 29.02
C LEU A 216 9.11 0.96 30.47
N PRO A 217 10.17 1.61 31.01
CA PRO A 217 10.48 1.53 32.43
C PRO A 217 9.33 2.04 33.30
N GLU A 218 9.12 1.45 34.49
CA GLU A 218 8.01 1.73 35.42
C GLU A 218 7.89 3.20 35.87
N HIS A 219 8.88 4.05 35.58
CA HIS A 219 8.93 5.47 35.97
C HIS A 219 8.91 6.45 34.78
N SER A 220 8.72 5.95 33.55
CA SER A 220 8.65 6.80 32.36
C SER A 220 7.22 7.31 32.15
N THR A 221 6.96 8.56 32.51
CA THR A 221 5.68 9.21 32.22
C THR A 221 5.70 9.83 30.81
N GLU A 222 4.95 9.24 29.88
CA GLU A 222 4.72 9.85 28.57
C GLU A 222 3.34 10.53 28.50
N ALA A 223 3.29 11.78 28.97
CA ALA A 223 2.09 12.61 28.95
C ALA A 223 1.47 12.71 27.53
N ASP A 224 2.28 12.63 26.48
CA ASP A 224 1.82 12.72 25.10
C ASP A 224 1.07 11.45 24.64
N VAL A 225 1.40 10.27 25.17
CA VAL A 225 0.62 9.04 24.92
C VAL A 225 -0.74 9.13 25.59
N SER A 226 -0.78 9.62 26.84
CA SER A 226 -2.03 9.86 27.55
C SER A 226 -2.93 10.86 26.81
N LYS A 227 -2.37 11.96 26.29
CA LYS A 227 -3.11 12.93 25.46
C LYS A 227 -3.72 12.29 24.21
N LEU A 228 -2.97 11.42 23.52
CA LEU A 228 -3.46 10.74 22.33
C LEU A 228 -4.65 9.81 22.67
N ILE A 229 -4.53 9.04 23.76
CA ILE A 229 -5.59 8.17 24.25
C ILE A 229 -6.84 8.99 24.64
N LEU A 230 -6.68 10.08 25.39
CA LEU A 230 -7.78 10.95 25.79
C LEU A 230 -8.51 11.54 24.58
N ARG A 231 -7.79 11.94 23.53
CA ARG A 231 -8.39 12.43 22.29
C ARG A 231 -9.25 11.36 21.62
N VAL A 232 -8.81 10.11 21.64
CA VAL A 232 -9.62 9.03 21.09
C VAL A 232 -10.93 8.91 21.87
N PHE A 233 -10.92 9.01 23.20
CA PHE A 233 -12.15 9.03 23.98
C PHE A 233 -13.05 10.25 23.70
N GLN A 234 -12.46 11.43 23.50
CA GLN A 234 -13.20 12.66 23.19
C GLN A 234 -13.91 12.61 21.83
N TYR A 235 -13.27 12.02 20.82
CA TYR A 235 -13.79 12.00 19.44
C TYR A 235 -14.42 10.67 19.02
N ALA A 236 -14.15 9.58 19.74
CA ALA A 236 -14.67 8.24 19.49
C ALA A 236 -15.54 7.70 20.64
N GLY A 237 -16.18 8.59 21.42
CA GLY A 237 -17.27 8.23 22.35
C GLY A 237 -18.37 7.37 21.67
N PRO A 238 -19.27 6.74 22.45
CA PRO A 238 -19.85 5.41 22.21
C PRO A 238 -20.77 5.35 20.98
N HIS A 239 -20.21 5.48 19.80
CA HIS A 239 -20.85 5.10 18.57
C HIS A 239 -20.50 3.63 18.35
N GLU A 240 -21.51 2.77 18.58
CA GLU A 240 -21.48 1.30 18.46
C GLU A 240 -20.75 0.81 17.19
N GLU A 241 -20.73 1.60 16.13
CA GLU A 241 -20.09 1.27 14.85
C GLU A 241 -18.54 1.18 14.88
N MET A 242 -17.85 1.70 15.91
CA MET A 242 -16.39 1.60 16.00
C MET A 242 -15.88 0.35 16.73
N TYR A 243 -16.68 -0.24 17.63
CA TYR A 243 -16.27 -1.41 18.42
C TYR A 243 -16.49 -2.74 17.68
N ASP A 244 -17.47 -2.80 16.77
CA ASP A 244 -17.77 -4.02 16.00
C ASP A 244 -16.65 -4.46 15.04
N VAL A 245 -15.77 -3.54 14.62
CA VAL A 245 -14.69 -3.85 13.67
C VAL A 245 -13.46 -4.45 14.36
N ALA A 246 -13.24 -4.18 15.65
CA ALA A 246 -12.11 -4.74 16.39
C ALA A 246 -12.30 -6.22 16.74
N VAL A 247 -13.54 -6.69 16.84
CA VAL A 247 -13.87 -8.09 17.11
C VAL A 247 -13.79 -8.94 15.82
N ALA A 248 -14.04 -8.35 14.65
CA ALA A 248 -14.08 -9.06 13.38
C ALA A 248 -12.70 -9.42 12.77
N THR A 249 -11.58 -8.86 13.26
CA THR A 249 -10.24 -9.19 12.73
C THR A 249 -9.48 -10.25 13.52
N ASN A 250 -10.11 -10.87 14.53
CA ASN A 250 -9.55 -12.01 15.27
C ASN A 250 -10.30 -13.31 14.93
N HIS A 251 -10.13 -13.82 13.72
CA HIS A 251 -10.29 -15.24 13.43
C HIS A 251 -9.27 -15.67 12.36
N PRO A 252 -8.76 -16.91 12.47
CA PRO A 252 -7.34 -17.28 12.31
C PRO A 252 -6.74 -17.15 10.91
#